data_AF-A0A4U7EZY2-F1
#
_entry.id   AF-A0A4U7EZY2-F1
#
_cell.length_a   1.000
_cell.length_b   1.000
_cell.length_c   1.000
_cell.angle_alpha   90.00
_cell.angle_beta   90.00
_cell.angle_gamma   90.00
#
_symmetry.space_group_name_H-M   'P 1'
#
loop_
_entity.id
_entity.type
_entity.pdbx_description
1 polymer ?
#
loop_
_entity_poly.entity_id
_entity_poly.type
_entity_poly.pdbx_seq_one_letter_code
_entity_poly.pdbx_strand_id
1 'polypeptide(L)'
;MQLFASASDRRRGILALVGVSIGFLALYLFVREYATFLTDQEALRTWLRQFGVLAPLVFILIQALQVIVAPIPGQVVALVAGYLFGPVAGTVYSLTGVLIGSA
;
A
#
# COMPACT_ATOMS: atom_id res chain seq x y z
N MET A 1 -16.60 -9.86 36.66
CA MET A 1 -16.21 -8.99 35.53
C MET A 1 -16.66 -7.57 35.83
N GLN A 2 -15.79 -6.74 36.40
CA GLN A 2 -16.01 -5.29 36.55
C GLN A 2 -14.97 -4.59 35.66
N LEU A 3 -15.41 -4.15 34.49
CA LEU A 3 -14.55 -3.73 33.37
C LEU A 3 -14.33 -2.20 33.28
N PHE A 4 -14.75 -1.43 34.29
CA PHE A 4 -14.55 0.03 34.30
C PHE A 4 -14.20 0.53 35.70
N ALA A 5 -12.91 0.80 35.92
CA ALA A 5 -12.40 1.42 37.13
C ALA A 5 -11.41 2.53 36.77
N SER A 6 -11.89 3.63 36.15
CA SER A 6 -11.34 5.01 36.26
C SER A 6 -11.80 5.91 35.10
N ALA A 7 -12.23 7.14 35.40
CA ALA A 7 -12.52 8.18 34.41
C ALA A 7 -11.30 8.52 33.51
N SER A 8 -10.09 8.20 33.98
CA SER A 8 -8.82 8.39 33.28
C SER A 8 -8.63 7.44 32.09
N ASP A 9 -9.13 6.21 32.19
CA ASP A 9 -8.97 5.19 31.14
C ASP A 9 -9.94 5.39 29.98
N ARG A 10 -11.14 5.93 30.27
CA ARG A 10 -12.10 6.33 29.24
C ARG A 10 -11.56 7.46 28.35
N ARG A 11 -10.86 8.44 28.94
CA ARG A 11 -10.27 9.55 28.18
C ARG A 11 -9.08 9.09 27.33
N ARG A 12 -8.27 8.16 27.82
CA ARG A 12 -7.20 7.51 27.04
C ARG A 12 -7.76 6.67 25.89
N GLY A 13 -8.83 5.92 26.14
CA GLY A 13 -9.54 5.18 25.09
C GLY A 13 -10.09 6.08 23.99
N ILE A 14 -10.71 7.22 24.36
CA ILE A 14 -11.21 8.21 23.40
C ILE A 14 -10.07 8.85 22.60
N LEU A 15 -8.97 9.24 23.26
CA LEU A 15 -7.81 9.82 22.57
C LEU A 15 -7.15 8.82 21.61
N ALA A 16 -7.04 7.55 22.00
CA ALA A 16 -6.55 6.49 21.12
C ALA A 16 -7.48 6.28 19.93
N LEU A 17 -8.79 6.25 20.13
CA LEU A 17 -9.80 6.14 19.07
C LEU A 17 -9.70 7.31 18.09
N VAL A 18 -9.65 8.55 18.61
CA VAL A 18 -9.51 9.76 17.78
C VAL A 18 -8.20 9.73 17.00
N GLY A 19 -7.08 9.34 17.63
CA GLY A 19 -5.79 9.20 16.96
C GLY A 19 -5.82 8.17 15.81
N VAL A 20 -6.40 7.00 16.06
CA VAL A 20 -6.59 5.96 15.03
C VAL A 20 -7.49 6.46 13.91
N SER A 21 -8.61 7.12 14.23
CA SER A 21 -9.52 7.68 13.23
C SER A 21 -8.86 8.76 12.37
N ILE A 22 -8.06 9.64 12.97
CA ILE A 22 -7.28 10.65 12.23
C ILE A 22 -6.24 9.98 11.33
N GLY A 23 -5.53 8.96 11.84
CA GLY A 23 -4.58 8.19 11.04
C GLY A 23 -5.24 7.52 9.84
N PHE A 24 -6.41 6.91 10.04
CA PHE A 24 -7.18 6.27 8.98
C PHE A 24 -7.71 7.28 7.96
N LEU A 25 -8.16 8.46 8.40
CA LEU A 25 -8.62 9.54 7.53
C LEU A 25 -7.46 10.12 6.71
N ALA A 26 -6.30 10.36 7.32
CA ALA A 26 -5.10 10.84 6.63
C ALA A 26 -4.63 9.83 5.58
N LEU A 27 -4.62 8.54 5.93
CA LEU A 27 -4.31 7.45 5.00
C LEU A 27 -5.31 7.42 3.84
N TYR A 28 -6.61 7.52 4.14
CA TYR A 28 -7.67 7.54 3.12
C TYR A 28 -7.53 8.72 2.15
N LEU A 29 -7.27 9.93 2.66
CA LEU A 29 -7.09 11.12 1.83
C LEU A 29 -5.82 11.02 0.97
N PHE A 30 -4.71 10.57 1.56
CA PHE A 30 -3.46 10.33 0.83
C PHE A 30 -3.68 9.33 -0.31
N VAL A 31 -4.31 8.21 0.01
CA VAL A 31 -4.64 7.18 -0.97
C VAL A 31 -5.55 7.74 -2.04
N ARG A 32 -6.61 8.49 -1.70
CA ARG A 32 -7.55 9.04 -2.68
C ARG A 32 -6.85 9.96 -3.68
N GLU A 33 -5.89 10.76 -3.22
CA GLU A 33 -5.10 11.65 -4.08
C GLU A 33 -4.22 10.87 -5.06
N TYR A 34 -3.54 9.83 -4.58
CA TYR A 34 -2.65 9.00 -5.41
C TYR A 34 -3.35 7.83 -6.10
N ALA A 35 -4.61 7.55 -5.77
CA ALA A 35 -5.37 6.43 -6.29
C ALA A 35 -5.52 6.55 -7.80
N THR A 36 -5.79 7.75 -8.34
CA THR A 36 -5.91 7.98 -9.78
C THR A 36 -4.61 7.63 -10.52
N PHE A 37 -3.45 7.99 -9.95
CA PHE A 37 -2.16 7.62 -10.52
C PHE A 37 -1.87 6.11 -10.41
N LEU A 38 -2.24 5.50 -9.28
CA LEU A 38 -2.00 4.07 -9.02
C LEU A 38 -3.00 3.15 -9.73
N THR A 39 -4.18 3.65 -10.12
CA THR A 39 -5.15 2.93 -10.95
C THR A 39 -4.87 3.09 -12.44
N ASP A 40 -4.15 4.14 -12.83
CA ASP A 40 -3.73 4.33 -14.21
C ASP A 40 -2.52 3.44 -14.54
N GLN A 41 -2.82 2.31 -15.20
CA GLN A 41 -1.82 1.35 -15.66
C GLN A 41 -0.76 2.00 -16.55
N GLU A 42 -1.14 2.94 -17.41
CA GLU A 42 -0.25 3.55 -18.39
C GLU A 42 0.68 4.57 -17.73
N ALA A 43 0.15 5.37 -16.80
CA ALA A 43 0.93 6.30 -16.00
C ALA A 43 1.95 5.57 -15.10
N LEU A 44 1.51 4.54 -14.37
CA LEU A 44 2.39 3.76 -13.50
C LEU A 44 3.48 3.03 -14.30
N ARG A 45 3.12 2.45 -15.44
CA ARG A 45 4.06 1.81 -16.36
C ARG A 45 5.09 2.80 -16.89
N THR A 46 4.64 3.96 -17.36
CA THR A 46 5.52 4.99 -17.91
C THR A 46 6.46 5.51 -16.84
N TRP A 47 5.97 5.69 -15.62
CA TRP A 47 6.77 6.08 -14.46
C TRP A 47 7.81 5.02 -14.08
N LEU A 48 7.43 3.74 -13.99
CA LEU A 48 8.37 2.66 -13.71
C LEU A 48 9.45 2.51 -14.78
N ARG A 49 9.14 2.77 -16.06
CA ARG A 49 10.14 2.74 -17.14
C ARG A 49 11.25 3.76 -16.98
N GLN A 50 11.00 4.87 -16.28
CA GLN A 50 11.99 5.92 -16.01
C GLN A 50 13.17 5.40 -15.19
N PHE A 51 12.94 4.35 -14.39
CA PHE A 51 13.96 3.76 -13.52
C PHE A 51 14.86 2.74 -14.23
N GLY A 52 14.57 2.38 -15.49
CA GLY A 52 15.40 1.49 -16.30
C GLY A 52 15.71 0.17 -15.59
N VAL A 53 16.99 -0.09 -15.33
CA VAL A 53 17.49 -1.32 -14.66
C VAL A 53 16.99 -1.45 -13.22
N LEU A 54 16.66 -0.32 -12.55
CA LEU A 54 16.14 -0.31 -11.19
C LEU A 54 14.62 -0.51 -11.11
N ALA A 55 13.91 -0.56 -12.24
CA ALA A 55 12.46 -0.73 -12.28
C ALA A 55 11.95 -1.95 -11.47
N PRO A 56 12.61 -3.12 -11.48
CA PRO A 56 12.20 -4.25 -10.64
C PRO A 56 12.23 -3.94 -9.14
N LEU A 57 13.26 -3.25 -8.67
CA LEU A 57 13.42 -2.90 -7.26
C LEU A 57 12.32 -1.93 -6.81
N VAL A 58 12.08 -0.90 -7.62
CA VAL A 58 11.02 0.10 -7.35
C VAL A 58 9.65 -0.56 -7.36
N PHE A 59 9.42 -1.48 -8.30
CA PHE A 59 8.18 -2.25 -8.37
C PHE A 59 7.96 -3.10 -7.11
N ILE A 60 8.99 -3.82 -6.63
CA ILE A 60 8.91 -4.63 -5.40
C ILE A 60 8.54 -3.74 -4.20
N LEU A 61 9.13 -2.55 -4.09
CA LEU A 61 8.81 -1.60 -3.02
C LEU A 61 7.36 -1.12 -3.10
N ILE A 62 6.86 -0.79 -4.29
CA ILE A 62 5.46 -0.43 -4.49
C ILE A 62 4.55 -1.59 -4.08
N GLN A 63 4.90 -2.81 -4.48
CA GLN A 63 4.11 -4.00 -4.20
C GLN A 63 4.08 -4.31 -2.69
N ALA A 64 5.19 -4.13 -1.97
CA ALA A 64 5.25 -4.25 -0.52
C ALA A 64 4.44 -3.15 0.18
N LEU A 65 4.58 -1.90 -0.26
CA LEU A 65 3.83 -0.78 0.28
C LEU A 65 2.31 -0.96 0.07
N GLN A 66 1.92 -1.52 -1.07
CA GLN A 66 0.53 -1.91 -1.34
C GLN A 66 -0.05 -2.79 -0.22
N VAL A 67 0.72 -3.78 0.26
CA VAL A 67 0.23 -4.75 1.24
C VAL A 67 0.05 -4.07 2.59
N ILE A 68 0.96 -3.18 2.95
CA ILE A 68 0.95 -2.45 4.22
C ILE A 68 -0.16 -1.39 4.25
N VAL A 69 -0.30 -0.63 3.16
CA VAL A 69 -1.17 0.56 3.11
C VAL A 69 -2.61 0.15 2.77
N ALA A 70 -2.80 -0.90 1.96
CA ALA A 70 -4.04 -1.64 1.61
C ALA A 70 -5.01 -1.15 0.48
N PRO A 71 -5.15 0.13 0.11
CA PRO A 71 -6.14 0.54 -0.90
C PRO A 71 -5.55 0.71 -2.31
N ILE A 72 -4.33 0.23 -2.55
CA ILE A 72 -3.75 0.19 -3.90
C ILE A 72 -4.35 -1.03 -4.63
N PRO A 73 -4.97 -0.85 -5.81
CA PRO A 73 -5.57 -1.96 -6.54
C PRO A 73 -4.50 -2.90 -7.11
N GLY A 74 -4.33 -4.04 -6.44
CA GLY A 74 -3.29 -5.02 -6.78
C GLY A 74 -3.39 -5.58 -8.20
N GLN A 75 -4.59 -5.63 -8.79
CA GLN A 75 -4.77 -6.03 -10.18
C GLN A 75 -4.01 -5.14 -11.18
N VAL A 76 -4.00 -3.82 -10.97
CA VAL A 76 -3.32 -2.88 -11.87
C VAL A 76 -1.82 -3.09 -11.78
N VAL A 77 -1.31 -3.19 -10.55
CA VAL A 77 0.12 -3.42 -10.29
C VAL A 77 0.59 -4.73 -10.91
N ALA A 78 -0.20 -5.81 -10.78
CA ALA A 78 0.10 -7.10 -11.40
C ALA A 78 0.12 -7.04 -12.94
N LEU A 79 -0.81 -6.31 -13.56
CA LEU A 79 -0.83 -6.11 -15.01
C LEU A 79 0.40 -5.31 -15.49
N VAL A 80 0.79 -4.27 -14.75
CA VAL A 80 2.01 -3.50 -15.04
C VAL A 80 3.25 -4.40 -14.94
N ALA A 81 3.31 -5.28 -13.95
CA ALA A 81 4.41 -6.24 -13.76
C ALA A 81 4.56 -7.17 -14.97
N GLY A 82 3.45 -7.79 -15.39
CA GLY A 82 3.43 -8.69 -16.54
C GLY A 82 3.81 -7.99 -17.84
N TYR A 83 3.40 -6.73 -18.00
CA TYR A 83 3.74 -5.94 -19.18
C TYR A 83 5.22 -5.50 -19.20
N LEU A 84 5.77 -5.06 -18.06
CA LEU A 84 7.13 -4.53 -17.98
C LEU A 84 8.20 -5.61 -17.92
N PHE A 85 7.95 -6.68 -17.17
CA PHE A 85 8.95 -7.70 -16.86
C PHE A 85 8.63 -9.06 -17.50
N GLY A 86 7.47 -9.19 -18.16
CA GLY A 86 6.97 -10.47 -18.66
C GLY A 86 6.29 -11.30 -17.57
N PRO A 87 5.61 -12.40 -17.95
CA PRO A 87 4.78 -13.18 -17.03
C PRO A 87 5.59 -13.83 -15.89
N VAL A 88 6.78 -14.36 -16.19
CA VAL A 88 7.58 -15.09 -15.18
C VAL A 88 8.25 -14.11 -14.21
N ALA A 89 9.06 -13.17 -14.71
CA ALA A 89 9.77 -12.23 -13.83
C ALA A 89 8.82 -11.26 -13.13
N GLY A 90 7.74 -10.84 -13.80
CA GLY A 90 6.67 -10.07 -13.18
C GLY A 90 6.05 -10.80 -11.99
N THR A 91 5.75 -12.09 -12.14
CA THR A 91 5.25 -12.92 -11.02
C THR A 91 6.24 -13.01 -9.87
N VAL A 92 7.53 -13.24 -10.16
CA VAL A 92 8.58 -13.32 -9.12
C VAL A 92 8.70 -12.02 -8.33
N TYR A 93 8.71 -10.87 -9.02
CA TYR A 93 8.80 -9.56 -8.37
C TYR A 93 7.55 -9.24 -7.56
N SER A 94 6.36 -9.56 -8.08
CA SER A 94 5.10 -9.39 -7.35
C SER A 94 5.07 -10.22 -6.08
N LEU A 95 5.45 -11.50 -6.16
CA LEU A 95 5.52 -12.38 -4.99
C LEU A 95 6.53 -11.88 -3.97
N THR A 96 7.70 -11.42 -4.42
CA THR A 96 8.73 -10.87 -3.53
C THR A 96 8.22 -9.66 -2.75
N GLY A 97 7.56 -8.72 -3.43
CA GLY A 97 6.98 -7.56 -2.76
C GLY A 97 5.86 -7.93 -1.80
N VAL A 98 4.99 -8.88 -2.18
CA VAL A 98 3.93 -9.38 -1.30
C VAL A 98 4.51 -10.03 -0.04
N LEU A 99 5.53 -10.87 -0.18
CA LEU A 99 6.21 -11.51 0.95
C LEU A 99 6.83 -10.49 1.91
N ILE A 100 7.51 -9.47 1.37
CA ILE A 100 8.12 -8.40 2.17
C ILE A 100 7.03 -7.61 2.92
N GLY A 101 5.93 -7.27 2.25
CA GLY A 101 4.85 -6.49 2.88
C GLY A 101 4.01 -7.28 3.89
N SER A 102 4.07 -8.61 3.87
CA SER A 102 3.27 -9.50 4.74
C SER A 102 4.04 -10.06 5.95
N ALA A 103 5.37 -9.89 5.98
CA ALA A 103 6.24 -10.36 7.06
C ALA A 103 6.22 -9.41 8.27
#